data_AF-A0A5D2I127-F1
#
_entry.id   AF-A0A5D2I127-F1
#
_cell.length_a   1.000
_cell.length_b   1.000
_cell.length_c   1.000
_cell.angle_alpha   90.00
_cell.angle_beta   90.00
_cell.angle_gamma   90.00
#
_symmetry.space_group_name_H-M   'P 1'
#
loop_
_entity.id
_entity.type
_entity.pdbx_description
1 polymer ?
#
loop_
_entity_poly.entity_id
_entity_poly.type
_entity_poly.pdbx_seq_one_letter_code
_entity_poly.pdbx_strand_id
1 'polypeptide(L)'
;MMSNERHASSNPTSPQENDAMFLDILHEAPLFGHRKPRSIVGGVFYCFILAGYAILAAAAPWIFQPLGHLVLPLLCSCDVVLLIVTGIFQQYHVYQVQKIRLQGYYSFSQKLKHIVRLPFAITAYGTAGMILVMVWEPYIRILSTSTILRIIMLVEAVCSGFFMSVYIGYVYQYNSLDSQPDVLKSLYSPLQPSSPLEDLRYHDGGRLSDQQMALLQYQRENLHFLSEEILRLQECLSKYEGSNDGSTPQVDLAHLLAARDQELRTVSAEMNQLQSELRLARSLIADTEAEVQCVRTTNNQYVEENERLRAILGEWSTRAAKLERALEVERMSNLELQKKISTFRNQTCTSSTESSEQRGA
;
A
#
# COMPACT_ATOMS: atom_id res chain seq x y z
N MET A 1 -10.58 -17.47 71.98
CA MET A 1 -9.14 -17.14 72.02
C MET A 1 -8.45 -17.92 70.92
N MET A 2 -7.84 -17.19 69.97
CA MET A 2 -6.68 -17.51 69.11
C MET A 2 -6.76 -18.77 68.22
N SER A 3 -6.96 -18.67 66.90
CA SER A 3 -6.06 -18.20 65.82
C SER A 3 -4.74 -18.97 65.74
N ASN A 4 -4.58 -19.82 64.72
CA ASN A 4 -3.28 -20.04 64.09
C ASN A 4 -3.45 -20.40 62.61
N GLU A 5 -2.59 -19.77 61.82
CA GLU A 5 -2.71 -19.47 60.40
C GLU A 5 -2.32 -20.63 59.49
N ARG A 6 -3.00 -20.73 58.34
CA ARG A 6 -2.55 -21.52 57.19
C ARG A 6 -1.59 -20.68 56.36
N HIS A 7 -0.30 -20.99 56.40
CA HIS A 7 0.62 -20.54 55.36
C HIS A 7 0.49 -21.46 54.14
N ALA A 8 -0.41 -21.09 53.23
CA ALA A 8 -0.31 -21.49 51.83
C ALA A 8 0.62 -20.48 51.15
N SER A 9 1.84 -20.91 50.85
CA SER A 9 2.73 -20.22 49.91
C SER A 9 2.04 -20.18 48.55
N SER A 10 1.36 -19.06 48.26
CA SER A 10 0.97 -18.69 46.92
C SER A 10 2.01 -17.68 46.45
N ASN A 11 2.94 -18.12 45.61
CA ASN A 11 3.75 -17.17 44.84
C ASN A 11 2.77 -16.35 43.99
N PRO A 12 2.76 -15.02 44.10
CA PRO A 12 2.03 -14.19 43.16
C PRO A 12 2.82 -14.20 41.85
N THR A 13 2.38 -15.00 40.88
CA THR A 13 2.85 -14.90 39.51
C THR A 13 2.66 -13.45 39.06
N SER A 14 3.73 -12.83 38.59
CA SER A 14 3.70 -11.43 38.19
C SER A 14 2.74 -11.25 37.01
N PRO A 15 1.98 -10.14 36.92
CA PRO A 15 1.04 -9.90 35.81
C PRO A 15 1.73 -9.91 34.44
N GLN A 16 3.04 -9.68 34.40
CA GLN A 16 3.86 -9.64 33.19
C GLN A 16 4.09 -11.02 32.56
N GLU A 17 4.12 -12.12 33.34
CA GLU A 17 4.27 -13.48 32.82
C GLU A 17 2.98 -14.00 32.17
N ASN A 18 1.81 -13.62 32.71
CA ASN A 18 0.53 -13.94 32.07
C ASN A 18 0.38 -13.18 30.75
N ASP A 19 0.75 -11.90 30.69
CA ASP A 19 0.74 -11.13 29.44
C ASP A 19 1.70 -11.71 28.39
N ALA A 20 2.89 -12.15 28.81
CA ALA A 20 3.85 -12.80 27.91
C ALA A 20 3.36 -14.16 27.41
N MET A 21 2.75 -14.98 28.27
CA MET A 21 2.20 -16.28 27.91
C MET A 21 0.96 -16.16 27.00
N PHE A 22 0.13 -15.12 27.19
CA PHE A 22 -0.98 -14.80 26.28
C PHE A 22 -0.48 -14.26 24.93
N LEU A 23 0.62 -13.52 24.89
CA LEU A 23 1.28 -13.08 23.66
C LEU A 23 1.86 -14.25 22.85
N ASP A 24 2.48 -15.23 23.53
CA ASP A 24 3.00 -16.45 22.90
C ASP A 24 1.88 -17.34 22.36
N ILE A 25 0.81 -17.54 23.14
CA ILE A 25 -0.37 -18.32 22.71
C ILE A 25 -1.13 -17.62 21.55
N LEU A 26 -1.07 -16.27 21.45
CA LEU A 26 -1.67 -15.53 20.33
C LEU A 26 -0.82 -15.54 19.05
N HIS A 27 0.51 -15.60 19.17
CA HIS A 27 1.40 -15.82 18.02
C HIS A 27 1.21 -17.23 17.42
N GLU A 28 0.80 -18.17 18.27
CA GLU A 28 0.39 -19.54 17.93
C GLU A 28 -1.08 -19.66 17.46
N ALA A 29 -1.73 -18.56 17.06
CA ALA A 29 -2.98 -18.69 16.30
C ALA A 29 -2.64 -19.29 14.92
N PRO A 30 -3.38 -20.30 14.42
CA PRO A 30 -3.08 -21.00 13.15
C PRO A 30 -3.19 -20.11 11.89
N LEU A 31 -3.45 -18.82 12.07
CA LEU A 31 -3.54 -17.80 11.03
C LEU A 31 -2.16 -17.37 10.49
N PHE A 32 -1.06 -17.64 11.19
CA PHE A 32 0.31 -17.40 10.69
C PHE A 32 0.86 -18.56 9.85
N GLY A 33 0.02 -19.50 9.42
CA GLY A 33 0.38 -20.50 8.41
C GLY A 33 0.77 -19.82 7.09
N HIS A 34 2.07 -19.79 6.80
CA HIS A 34 2.74 -19.47 5.53
C HIS A 34 1.81 -18.94 4.41
N ARG A 35 1.70 -17.61 4.35
CA ARG A 35 0.83 -16.90 3.41
C ARG A 35 1.35 -17.09 1.98
N LYS A 36 0.73 -17.99 1.19
CA LYS A 36 1.01 -18.07 -0.25
C LYS A 36 0.45 -16.82 -0.94
N PRO A 37 1.25 -16.05 -1.70
CA PRO A 37 0.78 -14.89 -2.45
C PRO A 37 -0.35 -15.33 -3.37
N ARG A 38 -1.45 -14.57 -3.37
CA ARG A 38 -2.66 -14.96 -4.11
C ARG A 38 -2.45 -14.69 -5.60
N SER A 39 -2.81 -15.66 -6.44
CA SER A 39 -2.56 -15.56 -7.88
C SER A 39 -3.43 -14.46 -8.52
N ILE A 40 -2.77 -13.42 -9.01
CA ILE A 40 -3.35 -12.35 -9.84
C ILE A 40 -3.78 -12.88 -11.23
N VAL A 41 -3.38 -14.12 -11.55
CA VAL A 41 -3.58 -14.82 -12.82
C VAL A 41 -5.04 -14.82 -13.28
N GLY A 42 -6.01 -15.04 -12.38
CA GLY A 42 -7.43 -15.06 -12.74
C GLY A 42 -7.96 -13.72 -13.23
N GLY A 43 -7.58 -12.62 -12.57
CA GLY A 43 -7.97 -11.26 -12.99
C GLY A 43 -7.28 -10.82 -14.28
N VAL A 44 -6.00 -11.17 -14.44
CA VAL A 44 -5.23 -10.89 -15.67
C VAL A 44 -5.81 -11.64 -16.86
N PHE A 45 -6.19 -12.91 -16.68
CA PHE A 45 -6.82 -13.71 -17.72
C PHE A 45 -8.17 -13.14 -18.16
N TYR A 46 -8.99 -12.67 -17.23
CA TYR A 46 -10.24 -11.97 -17.57
C TYR A 46 -9.99 -10.68 -18.37
N CYS A 47 -8.96 -9.89 -18.01
CA CYS A 47 -8.57 -8.71 -18.79
C CYS A 47 -8.14 -9.05 -20.23
N PHE A 48 -7.46 -10.18 -20.44
CA PHE A 48 -7.12 -10.65 -21.79
C PHE A 48 -8.36 -11.02 -22.61
N ILE A 49 -9.34 -11.70 -22.00
CA ILE A 49 -10.61 -12.02 -22.65
C ILE A 49 -11.36 -10.73 -23.05
N LEU A 50 -11.42 -9.75 -22.14
CA LEU A 50 -12.08 -8.48 -22.38
C LEU A 50 -11.40 -7.65 -23.48
N ALA A 51 -10.06 -7.65 -23.50
CA ALA A 51 -9.29 -7.00 -24.56
C ALA A 51 -9.51 -7.67 -25.92
N GLY A 52 -9.55 -9.00 -25.96
CA GLY A 52 -9.87 -9.76 -27.18
C GLY A 52 -11.27 -9.43 -27.72
N TYR A 53 -12.25 -9.26 -26.84
CA TYR A 53 -13.59 -8.83 -27.21
C TYR A 53 -13.65 -7.40 -27.74
N ALA A 54 -12.95 -6.45 -27.11
CA ALA A 54 -12.88 -5.07 -27.60
C ALA A 54 -12.21 -4.98 -28.99
N ILE A 55 -11.16 -5.77 -29.22
CA ILE A 55 -10.50 -5.90 -30.52
C ILE A 55 -11.47 -6.49 -31.55
N LEU A 56 -12.24 -7.52 -31.18
CA LEU A 56 -13.23 -8.12 -32.07
C LEU A 56 -14.35 -7.14 -32.45
N ALA A 57 -14.84 -6.34 -31.49
CA ALA A 57 -15.83 -5.29 -31.74
C ALA A 57 -15.29 -4.18 -32.68
N ALA A 58 -14.02 -3.81 -32.53
CA ALA A 58 -13.36 -2.79 -33.37
C ALA A 58 -12.98 -3.31 -34.77
N ALA A 59 -12.57 -4.58 -34.88
CA ALA A 59 -12.14 -5.21 -36.14
C ALA A 59 -13.30 -5.81 -36.96
N ALA A 60 -14.48 -5.98 -36.36
CA ALA A 60 -15.68 -6.45 -37.04
C ALA A 60 -15.98 -5.76 -38.40
N PRO A 61 -15.87 -4.42 -38.55
CA PRO A 61 -16.06 -3.75 -39.84
C PRO A 61 -15.02 -4.06 -40.92
N TRP A 62 -13.85 -4.60 -40.56
CA TRP A 62 -12.77 -4.92 -41.51
C TRP A 62 -12.77 -6.41 -41.86
N ILE A 63 -13.01 -7.27 -40.87
CA ILE A 63 -12.96 -8.74 -41.03
C ILE A 63 -14.24 -9.27 -41.69
N PHE A 64 -15.41 -8.67 -41.44
CA PHE A 64 -16.71 -9.15 -41.94
C PHE A 64 -17.29 -8.30 -43.08
N GLN A 65 -16.47 -7.50 -43.77
CA GLN A 65 -16.89 -6.80 -45.00
C GLN A 65 -17.62 -7.69 -46.03
N PRO A 66 -17.22 -8.95 -46.27
CA PRO A 66 -17.92 -9.77 -47.26
C PRO A 66 -19.29 -10.31 -46.79
N LEU A 67 -19.64 -10.24 -45.50
CA LEU A 67 -20.80 -10.93 -44.91
C LEU A 67 -21.61 -10.02 -43.96
N GLY A 68 -22.07 -8.88 -44.47
CA GLY A 68 -22.76 -7.84 -43.66
C GLY A 68 -24.00 -8.29 -42.88
N HIS A 69 -24.70 -9.35 -43.30
CA HIS A 69 -25.90 -9.86 -42.62
C HIS A 69 -25.61 -10.70 -41.35
N LEU A 70 -24.40 -11.27 -41.23
CA LEU A 70 -24.01 -12.15 -40.13
C LEU A 70 -23.35 -11.39 -38.97
N VAL A 71 -23.00 -10.11 -39.17
CA VAL A 71 -22.30 -9.30 -38.15
C VAL A 71 -23.15 -9.12 -36.90
N LEU A 72 -24.46 -8.87 -37.07
CA LEU A 72 -25.40 -8.64 -35.97
C LEU A 72 -25.62 -9.90 -35.09
N PRO A 73 -25.97 -11.08 -35.64
CA PRO A 73 -26.13 -12.30 -34.84
C PRO A 73 -24.80 -12.77 -34.23
N LEU A 74 -23.66 -12.52 -34.90
CA LEU A 74 -22.35 -12.92 -34.39
C LEU A 74 -21.92 -12.06 -33.19
N LEU A 75 -22.14 -10.73 -33.24
CA LEU A 75 -21.93 -9.83 -32.10
C LEU A 75 -22.83 -10.21 -30.92
N CYS A 76 -24.12 -10.42 -31.18
CA CYS A 76 -25.07 -10.82 -30.13
C CYS A 76 -24.71 -12.17 -29.50
N SER A 77 -24.24 -13.14 -30.29
CA SER A 77 -23.79 -14.43 -29.76
C SER A 77 -22.52 -14.29 -28.90
N CYS A 78 -21.62 -13.38 -29.28
CA CYS A 78 -20.40 -13.10 -28.53
C CYS A 78 -20.72 -12.48 -27.16
N ASP A 79 -21.73 -11.62 -27.08
CA ASP A 79 -22.16 -10.99 -25.81
C ASP A 79 -22.76 -11.98 -24.84
N VAL A 80 -23.58 -12.92 -25.35
CA VAL A 80 -24.14 -13.99 -24.53
C VAL A 80 -23.02 -14.88 -24.00
N VAL A 81 -22.03 -15.22 -24.83
CA VAL A 81 -20.85 -15.98 -24.39
C VAL A 81 -20.08 -15.22 -23.32
N LEU A 82 -19.90 -13.90 -23.46
CA LEU A 82 -19.24 -13.09 -22.45
C LEU A 82 -20.03 -12.97 -21.16
N LEU A 83 -21.36 -12.87 -21.21
CA LEU A 83 -22.19 -12.93 -20.02
C LEU A 83 -21.97 -14.23 -19.23
N ILE A 84 -21.92 -15.36 -19.94
CA ILE A 84 -21.69 -16.68 -19.32
C ILE A 84 -20.29 -16.72 -18.70
N VAL A 85 -19.26 -16.31 -19.44
CA VAL A 85 -17.88 -16.31 -18.96
C VAL A 85 -17.73 -15.37 -17.75
N THR A 86 -18.27 -14.16 -17.81
CA THR A 86 -18.27 -13.19 -16.71
C THR A 86 -19.02 -13.69 -15.49
N GLY A 87 -20.10 -14.46 -15.67
CA GLY A 87 -20.81 -15.12 -14.57
C GLY A 87 -19.95 -16.18 -13.85
N ILE A 88 -19.22 -17.01 -14.60
CA ILE A 88 -18.29 -18.00 -14.02
C ILE A 88 -17.15 -17.30 -13.27
N PHE A 89 -16.59 -16.24 -13.85
CA PHE A 89 -15.57 -15.43 -13.20
C PHE A 89 -16.10 -14.75 -11.93
N GLN A 90 -17.35 -14.28 -11.93
CA GLN A 90 -17.96 -13.70 -10.75
C GLN A 90 -18.04 -14.72 -9.61
N GLN A 91 -18.49 -15.95 -9.89
CA GLN A 91 -18.57 -17.01 -8.88
C GLN A 91 -17.19 -17.38 -8.32
N TYR A 92 -16.18 -17.44 -9.19
CA TYR A 92 -14.79 -17.63 -8.80
C TYR A 92 -14.28 -16.48 -7.90
N HIS A 93 -14.49 -15.23 -8.28
CA HIS A 93 -14.04 -14.08 -7.50
C HIS A 93 -14.76 -13.97 -6.15
N VAL A 94 -16.07 -14.28 -6.09
CA VAL A 94 -16.83 -14.31 -4.83
C VAL A 94 -16.30 -15.40 -3.90
N TYR A 95 -16.03 -16.60 -4.43
CA TYR A 95 -15.39 -17.67 -3.68
C TYR A 95 -14.02 -17.23 -3.12
N GLN A 96 -13.23 -16.54 -3.95
CA GLN A 96 -11.94 -16.00 -3.50
C GLN A 96 -12.12 -14.97 -2.37
N VAL A 97 -13.06 -14.03 -2.49
CA VAL A 97 -13.35 -13.03 -1.44
C VAL A 97 -13.83 -13.69 -0.14
N GLN A 98 -14.62 -14.77 -0.23
CA GLN A 98 -15.08 -15.51 0.95
C GLN A 98 -13.92 -16.19 1.68
N LYS A 99 -12.97 -16.76 0.93
CA LYS A 99 -11.73 -17.28 1.49
C LYS A 99 -10.84 -16.20 2.12
N ILE A 100 -10.86 -14.95 1.61
CA ILE A 100 -10.17 -13.81 2.24
C ILE A 100 -10.88 -13.40 3.55
N ARG A 101 -12.22 -13.47 3.58
CA ARG A 101 -13.00 -13.17 4.78
C ARG A 101 -12.62 -14.10 5.95
N LEU A 102 -12.46 -15.39 5.66
CA LEU A 102 -12.04 -16.42 6.62
C LEU A 102 -10.62 -16.21 7.17
N GLN A 103 -9.78 -15.40 6.51
CA GLN A 103 -8.43 -15.07 6.97
C GLN A 103 -8.38 -13.84 7.89
N GLY A 104 -9.53 -13.28 8.29
CA GLY A 104 -9.59 -12.16 9.25
C GLY A 104 -9.42 -10.76 8.65
N TYR A 105 -9.63 -10.59 7.34
CA TYR A 105 -9.57 -9.29 6.65
C TYR A 105 -10.97 -8.76 6.32
N TYR A 106 -11.71 -8.33 7.34
CA TYR A 106 -13.15 -8.01 7.23
C TYR A 106 -13.46 -6.72 6.45
N SER A 107 -12.86 -5.60 6.86
CA SER A 107 -12.97 -4.26 6.21
C SER A 107 -12.63 -4.33 4.71
N PHE A 108 -11.57 -5.08 4.39
CA PHE A 108 -11.09 -5.31 3.03
C PHE A 108 -12.03 -6.20 2.24
N SER A 109 -12.53 -7.30 2.84
CA SER A 109 -13.53 -8.19 2.21
C SER A 109 -14.83 -7.46 1.89
N GLN A 110 -15.29 -6.56 2.76
CA GLN A 110 -16.53 -5.81 2.55
C GLN A 110 -16.43 -4.81 1.39
N LYS A 111 -15.30 -4.10 1.26
CA LYS A 111 -15.04 -3.23 0.09
C LYS A 111 -14.85 -4.04 -1.19
N LEU A 112 -14.13 -5.15 -1.11
CA LEU A 112 -13.85 -6.01 -2.27
C LEU A 112 -15.10 -6.74 -2.78
N LYS A 113 -16.03 -7.12 -1.90
CA LYS A 113 -17.31 -7.74 -2.27
C LYS A 113 -18.16 -6.86 -3.18
N HIS A 114 -18.20 -5.54 -2.90
CA HIS A 114 -18.92 -4.59 -3.75
C HIS A 114 -18.23 -4.42 -5.10
N ILE A 115 -16.90 -4.29 -5.10
CA ILE A 115 -16.10 -4.11 -6.32
C ILE A 115 -16.17 -5.34 -7.24
N VAL A 116 -16.17 -6.55 -6.69
CA VAL A 116 -16.27 -7.81 -7.46
C VAL A 116 -17.62 -7.98 -8.16
N ARG A 117 -18.69 -7.33 -7.69
CA ARG A 117 -20.03 -7.44 -8.30
C ARG A 117 -20.23 -6.47 -9.48
N LEU A 118 -19.41 -5.42 -9.59
CA LEU A 118 -19.57 -4.35 -10.58
C LEU A 118 -19.36 -4.81 -12.04
N PRO A 119 -18.33 -5.61 -12.39
CA PRO A 119 -18.12 -6.06 -13.77
C PRO A 119 -19.32 -6.82 -14.34
N PHE A 120 -19.92 -7.71 -13.53
CA PHE A 120 -21.13 -8.45 -13.93
C PHE A 120 -22.36 -7.57 -14.08
N ALA A 121 -22.54 -6.57 -13.19
CA ALA A 121 -23.66 -5.64 -13.31
C ALA A 121 -23.53 -4.82 -14.61
N ILE A 122 -22.32 -4.37 -14.95
CA ILE A 122 -22.05 -3.59 -16.15
C ILE A 122 -22.32 -4.40 -17.41
N THR A 123 -21.88 -5.67 -17.46
CA THR A 123 -22.16 -6.52 -18.61
C THR A 123 -23.64 -6.89 -18.74
N ALA A 124 -24.34 -7.10 -17.62
CA ALA A 124 -25.79 -7.30 -17.62
C ALA A 124 -26.57 -6.05 -18.09
N TYR A 125 -26.13 -4.85 -17.71
CA TYR A 125 -26.75 -3.60 -18.18
C TYR A 125 -26.44 -3.33 -19.66
N GLY A 126 -25.21 -3.62 -20.12
CA GLY A 126 -24.81 -3.50 -21.53
C GLY A 126 -25.64 -4.40 -22.43
N THR A 127 -25.73 -5.69 -22.09
CA THR A 127 -26.58 -6.67 -22.81
C THR A 127 -28.07 -6.33 -22.78
N ALA A 128 -28.61 -5.86 -21.66
CA ALA A 128 -30.00 -5.38 -21.59
C ALA A 128 -30.23 -4.16 -22.51
N GLY A 129 -29.26 -3.24 -22.57
CA GLY A 129 -29.28 -2.09 -23.48
C GLY A 129 -29.26 -2.53 -24.95
N MET A 130 -28.48 -3.56 -25.30
CA MET A 130 -28.44 -4.10 -26.66
C MET A 130 -29.76 -4.74 -27.09
N ILE A 131 -30.40 -5.51 -26.21
CA ILE A 131 -31.73 -6.08 -26.46
C ILE A 131 -32.77 -4.97 -26.62
N LEU A 132 -32.72 -3.93 -25.78
CA LEU A 132 -33.62 -2.79 -25.88
C LEU A 132 -33.47 -2.06 -27.23
N VAL A 133 -32.23 -1.85 -27.70
CA VAL A 133 -31.96 -1.24 -29.00
C VAL A 133 -32.45 -2.13 -30.15
N MET A 134 -32.31 -3.46 -30.04
CA MET A 134 -32.85 -4.39 -31.04
C MET A 134 -34.39 -4.36 -31.09
N VAL A 135 -35.07 -4.23 -29.96
CA VAL A 135 -36.54 -4.11 -29.89
C VAL A 135 -37.02 -2.76 -30.44
N TRP A 136 -36.22 -1.70 -30.30
CA TRP A 136 -36.57 -0.33 -30.71
C TRP A 136 -36.09 0.07 -32.12
N GLU A 137 -35.55 -0.88 -32.91
CA GLU A 137 -35.11 -0.68 -34.30
C GLU A 137 -36.03 0.18 -35.18
N PRO A 138 -37.37 0.07 -35.14
CA PRO A 138 -38.23 0.83 -36.06
C PRO A 138 -38.27 2.35 -35.81
N TYR A 139 -37.79 2.84 -34.65
CA TYR A 139 -37.96 4.25 -34.24
C TYR A 139 -36.67 5.09 -34.27
N ILE A 140 -35.48 4.48 -34.27
CA ILE A 140 -34.19 5.19 -34.17
C ILE A 140 -33.51 5.27 -35.55
N ARG A 141 -33.86 6.27 -36.35
CA ARG A 141 -33.36 6.45 -37.73
C ARG A 141 -32.10 7.33 -37.87
N ILE A 142 -31.36 7.54 -36.78
CA ILE A 142 -30.26 8.53 -36.71
C ILE A 142 -28.87 7.91 -36.95
N LEU A 143 -28.66 6.64 -36.61
CA LEU A 143 -27.42 5.89 -36.87
C LEU A 143 -27.76 4.45 -37.30
N SER A 144 -26.86 3.80 -38.07
CA SER A 144 -27.00 2.36 -38.36
C SER A 144 -27.03 1.56 -37.06
N THR A 145 -27.99 0.63 -36.92
CA THR A 145 -28.17 -0.22 -35.72
C THR A 145 -26.86 -0.91 -35.34
N SER A 146 -26.09 -1.36 -36.34
CA SER A 146 -24.77 -1.97 -36.12
C SER A 146 -23.75 -1.02 -35.49
N THR A 147 -23.83 0.28 -35.75
CA THR A 147 -22.89 1.27 -35.17
C THR A 147 -23.26 1.59 -33.73
N ILE A 148 -24.55 1.67 -33.40
CA ILE A 148 -25.03 1.90 -32.03
C ILE A 148 -24.63 0.73 -31.11
N LEU A 149 -24.87 -0.51 -31.55
CA LEU A 149 -24.47 -1.71 -30.80
C LEU A 149 -22.96 -1.72 -30.53
N ARG A 150 -22.12 -1.39 -31.51
CA ARG A 150 -20.66 -1.32 -31.32
C ARG A 150 -20.23 -0.25 -30.31
N ILE A 151 -20.90 0.90 -30.27
CA ILE A 151 -20.62 1.93 -29.27
C ILE A 151 -20.95 1.40 -27.88
N ILE A 152 -22.09 0.74 -27.71
CA ILE A 152 -22.49 0.12 -26.42
C ILE A 152 -21.46 -0.92 -25.98
N MET A 153 -21.01 -1.78 -26.89
CA MET A 153 -19.99 -2.82 -26.65
C MET A 153 -18.64 -2.25 -26.22
N LEU A 154 -18.17 -1.20 -26.91
CA LEU A 154 -16.92 -0.53 -26.57
C LEU A 154 -17.01 0.16 -25.20
N VAL A 155 -18.15 0.81 -24.92
CA VAL A 155 -18.38 1.44 -23.61
C VAL A 155 -18.45 0.39 -22.50
N GLU A 156 -19.12 -0.73 -22.73
CA GLU A 156 -19.20 -1.87 -21.81
C GLU A 156 -17.82 -2.46 -21.52
N ALA A 157 -17.01 -2.72 -22.56
CA ALA A 157 -15.67 -3.27 -22.44
C ALA A 157 -14.70 -2.31 -21.71
N VAL A 158 -14.73 -1.02 -22.03
CA VAL A 158 -13.91 0.00 -21.34
C VAL A 158 -14.32 0.11 -19.87
N CYS A 159 -15.61 0.13 -19.58
CA CYS A 159 -16.15 0.23 -18.23
C CYS A 159 -15.80 -1.03 -17.40
N SER A 160 -16.06 -2.24 -17.91
CA SER A 160 -15.67 -3.48 -17.24
C SER A 160 -14.15 -3.58 -17.06
N GLY A 161 -13.36 -3.09 -18.01
CA GLY A 161 -11.90 -3.11 -17.93
C GLY A 161 -11.37 -2.18 -16.83
N PHE A 162 -11.99 -1.01 -16.68
CA PHE A 162 -11.69 -0.08 -15.60
C PHE A 162 -11.96 -0.68 -14.21
N PHE A 163 -13.11 -1.33 -14.00
CA PHE A 163 -13.38 -1.96 -12.69
C PHE A 163 -12.45 -3.15 -12.40
N MET A 164 -12.02 -3.88 -13.43
CA MET A 164 -11.05 -4.96 -13.27
C MET A 164 -9.64 -4.48 -12.99
N SER A 165 -9.20 -3.36 -13.58
CA SER A 165 -7.90 -2.75 -13.26
C SER A 165 -7.90 -2.21 -11.83
N VAL A 166 -9.01 -1.62 -11.37
CA VAL A 166 -9.21 -1.24 -9.96
C VAL A 166 -9.14 -2.46 -9.05
N TYR A 167 -9.79 -3.58 -9.41
CA TYR A 167 -9.71 -4.84 -8.64
C TYR A 167 -8.27 -5.37 -8.55
N ILE A 168 -7.54 -5.41 -9.68
CA ILE A 168 -6.13 -5.86 -9.71
C ILE A 168 -5.26 -4.91 -8.88
N GLY A 169 -5.49 -3.60 -8.97
CA GLY A 169 -4.81 -2.58 -8.18
C GLY A 169 -5.02 -2.79 -6.68
N TYR A 170 -6.25 -3.10 -6.24
CA TYR A 170 -6.53 -3.42 -4.84
C TYR A 170 -5.89 -4.73 -4.38
N VAL A 171 -5.88 -5.77 -5.21
CA VAL A 171 -5.20 -7.05 -4.90
C VAL A 171 -3.68 -6.86 -4.86
N TYR A 172 -3.12 -6.05 -5.75
CA TYR A 172 -1.70 -5.71 -5.76
C TYR A 172 -1.33 -4.89 -4.54
N GLN A 173 -2.13 -3.86 -4.20
CA GLN A 173 -1.95 -3.05 -3.00
C GLN A 173 -2.05 -3.92 -1.74
N TYR A 174 -2.96 -4.88 -1.71
CA TYR A 174 -3.08 -5.87 -0.64
C TYR A 174 -1.87 -6.82 -0.57
N ASN A 175 -1.29 -7.20 -1.70
CA ASN A 175 -0.09 -8.04 -1.74
C ASN A 175 1.19 -7.27 -1.40
N SER A 176 1.21 -5.95 -1.63
CA SER A 176 2.34 -5.06 -1.28
C SER A 176 2.29 -4.55 0.16
N LEU A 177 1.08 -4.42 0.72
CA LEU A 177 0.90 -4.09 2.11
C LEU A 177 0.99 -5.38 2.91
N ASP A 178 2.15 -5.68 3.48
CA ASP A 178 2.36 -6.65 4.56
C ASP A 178 1.64 -6.19 5.85
N SER A 179 0.36 -5.85 5.73
CA SER A 179 -0.46 -5.37 6.82
C SER A 179 -1.01 -6.55 7.61
N GLN A 180 -0.74 -6.51 8.91
CA GLN A 180 -1.36 -7.35 9.93
C GLN A 180 -2.88 -7.43 9.74
N PRO A 181 -3.54 -8.53 10.14
CA PRO A 181 -4.98 -8.68 10.00
C PRO A 181 -5.70 -7.54 10.73
N ASP A 182 -6.57 -6.81 10.01
CA ASP A 182 -7.34 -5.67 10.53
C ASP A 182 -8.20 -6.03 11.75
N VAL A 183 -8.55 -7.32 11.90
CA VAL A 183 -9.22 -7.86 13.09
C VAL A 183 -8.36 -7.73 14.34
N LEU A 184 -7.04 -7.90 14.25
CA LEU A 184 -6.13 -7.69 15.37
C LEU A 184 -6.19 -6.23 15.83
N LYS A 185 -6.09 -5.27 14.90
CA LYS A 185 -6.15 -3.84 15.24
C LYS A 185 -7.46 -3.46 15.95
N SER A 186 -8.58 -4.11 15.59
CA SER A 186 -9.86 -3.94 16.26
C SER A 186 -10.01 -4.66 17.60
N LEU A 187 -9.24 -5.73 17.84
CA LEU A 187 -9.17 -6.45 19.12
C LEU A 187 -8.20 -5.78 20.11
N TYR A 188 -7.17 -5.11 19.61
CA TYR A 188 -6.20 -4.36 20.41
C TYR A 188 -6.71 -2.96 20.80
N SER A 189 -7.55 -2.32 19.98
CA SER A 189 -8.12 -0.98 20.27
C SER A 189 -8.96 -0.89 21.57
N PRO A 190 -9.72 -1.92 22.01
CA PRO A 190 -10.43 -1.91 23.28
C PRO A 190 -9.56 -2.23 24.50
N LEU A 191 -8.40 -2.87 24.31
CA LEU A 191 -7.49 -3.28 25.38
C LEU A 191 -6.38 -2.24 25.66
N GLN A 192 -6.25 -1.23 24.79
CA GLN A 192 -5.25 -0.18 24.95
C GLN A 192 -5.79 0.94 25.87
N PRO A 193 -5.08 1.34 26.94
CA PRO A 193 -5.53 2.37 27.86
C PRO A 193 -5.77 3.69 27.10
N SER A 194 -6.97 4.23 27.27
CA SER A 194 -7.53 5.39 26.57
C SER A 194 -6.62 6.62 26.67
N SER A 195 -6.21 7.15 25.51
CA SER A 195 -5.63 8.49 25.40
C SER A 195 -6.75 9.54 25.45
N PRO A 196 -6.53 10.72 26.07
CA PRO A 196 -7.59 11.70 26.34
C PRO A 196 -8.08 12.47 25.09
N LEU A 197 -7.69 12.04 23.88
CA LEU A 197 -8.02 12.70 22.61
C LEU A 197 -9.17 12.00 21.85
N GLU A 198 -9.60 10.81 22.29
CA GLU A 198 -10.69 10.06 21.65
C GLU A 198 -12.09 10.47 22.17
N ASP A 199 -12.16 11.25 23.26
CA ASP A 199 -13.41 11.68 23.90
C ASP A 199 -14.18 12.73 23.07
N LEU A 200 -13.51 13.36 22.09
CA LEU A 200 -14.15 14.30 21.16
C LEU A 200 -14.81 13.60 19.94
N ARG A 201 -14.63 12.28 19.79
CA ARG A 201 -15.16 11.51 18.64
C ARG A 201 -16.37 10.63 18.99
N TYR A 202 -17.05 10.95 20.10
CA TYR A 202 -18.20 10.22 20.65
C TYR A 202 -19.51 10.29 19.83
N HIS A 203 -19.50 10.83 18.61
CA HIS A 203 -20.67 10.87 17.72
C HIS A 203 -20.73 9.74 16.68
N ASP A 204 -19.79 8.80 16.65
CA ASP A 204 -19.74 7.72 15.64
C ASP A 204 -20.25 6.35 16.17
N GLY A 205 -21.29 6.38 17.01
CA GLY A 205 -21.85 5.21 17.71
C GLY A 205 -22.45 4.10 16.81
N GLY A 206 -22.70 4.38 15.53
CA GLY A 206 -23.22 3.38 14.57
C GLY A 206 -22.17 2.48 13.94
N ARG A 207 -20.91 2.92 13.84
CA ARG A 207 -19.83 2.13 13.19
C ARG A 207 -19.23 1.08 14.11
N LEU A 208 -19.24 1.33 15.42
CA LEU A 208 -18.74 0.40 16.44
C LEU A 208 -19.67 -0.82 16.62
N SER A 209 -20.99 -0.63 16.63
CA SER A 209 -21.96 -1.73 16.72
C SER A 209 -21.95 -2.62 15.47
N ASP A 210 -21.86 -2.01 14.28
CA ASP A 210 -21.73 -2.75 13.02
C ASP A 210 -20.42 -3.55 12.98
N GLN A 211 -19.34 -2.99 13.53
CA GLN A 211 -18.04 -3.67 13.63
C GLN A 211 -18.05 -4.81 14.66
N GLN A 212 -18.80 -4.68 15.76
CA GLN A 212 -19.00 -5.75 16.74
C GLN A 212 -19.89 -6.88 16.20
N MET A 213 -20.98 -6.55 15.50
CA MET A 213 -21.83 -7.53 14.82
C MET A 213 -21.05 -8.30 13.75
N ALA A 214 -20.22 -7.59 12.98
CA ALA A 214 -19.30 -8.17 12.01
C ALA A 214 -18.32 -9.17 12.63
N LEU A 215 -17.75 -8.83 13.78
CA LEU A 215 -16.80 -9.69 14.49
C LEU A 215 -17.48 -10.94 15.05
N LEU A 216 -18.67 -10.81 15.65
CA LEU A 216 -19.45 -11.95 16.12
C LEU A 216 -19.83 -12.88 14.97
N GLN A 217 -20.21 -12.32 13.83
CA GLN A 217 -20.53 -13.09 12.64
C GLN A 217 -19.31 -13.81 12.07
N TYR A 218 -18.14 -13.16 12.07
CA TYR A 218 -16.87 -13.80 11.71
C TYR A 218 -16.51 -14.95 12.67
N GLN A 219 -16.63 -14.75 13.98
CA GLN A 219 -16.36 -15.81 14.96
C GLN A 219 -17.31 -17.00 14.78
N ARG A 220 -18.60 -16.75 14.55
CA ARG A 220 -19.59 -17.81 14.28
C ARG A 220 -19.26 -18.58 13.00
N GLU A 221 -18.93 -17.88 11.92
CA GLU A 221 -18.57 -18.51 10.64
C GLU A 221 -17.27 -19.31 10.73
N ASN A 222 -16.28 -18.81 11.48
CA ASN A 222 -15.02 -19.51 11.68
C ASN A 222 -15.21 -20.77 12.54
N LEU A 223 -16.04 -20.71 13.59
CA LEU A 223 -16.41 -21.87 14.38
C LEU A 223 -17.17 -22.91 13.55
N HIS A 224 -18.09 -22.48 12.69
CA HIS A 224 -18.80 -23.39 11.78
C HIS A 224 -17.84 -24.07 10.81
N PHE A 225 -16.94 -23.31 10.18
CA PHE A 225 -15.93 -23.87 9.29
C PHE A 225 -15.00 -24.85 10.01
N LEU A 226 -14.52 -24.52 11.21
CA LEU A 226 -13.73 -25.44 12.02
C LEU A 226 -14.51 -26.72 12.35
N SER A 227 -15.80 -26.60 12.70
CA SER A 227 -16.64 -27.76 13.01
C SER A 227 -16.83 -28.68 11.80
N GLU A 228 -16.99 -28.10 10.61
CA GLU A 228 -17.14 -28.85 9.35
C GLU A 228 -15.83 -29.55 8.97
N GLU A 229 -14.69 -28.87 9.15
CA GLU A 229 -13.38 -29.45 8.87
C GLU A 229 -13.02 -30.56 9.89
N ILE A 230 -13.38 -30.40 11.16
CA ILE A 230 -13.24 -31.45 12.17
C ILE A 230 -14.07 -32.68 11.79
N LEU A 231 -15.33 -32.49 11.39
CA LEU A 231 -16.19 -33.59 10.93
C LEU A 231 -15.61 -34.28 9.69
N ARG A 232 -15.06 -33.51 8.75
CA ARG A 232 -14.41 -34.04 7.55
C ARG A 232 -13.14 -34.82 7.88
N LEU A 233 -12.31 -34.29 8.79
CA LEU A 233 -11.11 -34.98 9.28
C LEU A 233 -11.48 -36.26 10.04
N GLN A 234 -12.54 -36.23 10.84
CA GLN A 234 -13.07 -37.38 11.54
C GLN A 234 -13.63 -38.43 10.57
N GLU A 235 -14.29 -38.01 9.50
CA GLU A 235 -14.73 -38.90 8.42
C GLU A 235 -13.52 -39.51 7.68
N CYS A 236 -12.51 -38.71 7.35
CA CYS A 236 -11.26 -39.22 6.77
C CYS A 236 -10.60 -40.25 7.70
N LEU A 237 -10.47 -39.94 8.99
CA LEU A 237 -9.88 -40.84 9.99
C LEU A 237 -10.69 -42.13 10.11
N SER A 238 -12.03 -42.05 10.15
CA SER A 238 -12.91 -43.23 10.16
C SER A 238 -12.79 -44.09 8.90
N LYS A 239 -12.55 -43.50 7.73
CA LYS A 239 -12.31 -44.22 6.47
C LYS A 239 -10.95 -44.92 6.47
N TYR A 240 -9.95 -44.31 7.09
CA TYR A 240 -8.65 -44.94 7.31
C TYR A 240 -8.75 -46.08 8.35
N GLU A 241 -9.49 -45.90 9.44
CA GLU A 241 -9.66 -46.90 10.51
C GLU A 241 -10.57 -48.06 10.08
N GLY A 242 -11.60 -47.80 9.27
CA GLY A 242 -12.46 -48.83 8.66
C GLY A 242 -11.78 -49.64 7.54
N SER A 243 -10.62 -49.20 7.06
CA SER A 243 -9.78 -49.95 6.11
C SER A 243 -8.76 -50.88 6.81
N ASN A 244 -8.77 -50.93 8.15
CA ASN A 244 -7.79 -51.62 8.99
C ASN A 244 -8.14 -53.09 9.28
N ASP A 245 -8.66 -53.83 8.30
CA ASP A 245 -8.89 -55.27 8.41
C ASP A 245 -7.87 -56.01 7.54
N GLY A 246 -6.73 -56.42 8.15
CA GLY A 246 -5.83 -57.41 7.56
C GLY A 246 -4.33 -57.06 7.44
N SER A 247 -3.64 -56.97 8.59
CA SER A 247 -2.29 -57.54 8.82
C SER A 247 -1.05 -57.16 7.97
N THR A 248 -1.04 -56.10 7.16
CA THR A 248 0.20 -55.59 6.52
C THR A 248 0.50 -54.07 6.58
N PRO A 249 -0.40 -53.13 6.91
CA PRO A 249 -0.09 -51.69 6.80
C PRO A 249 0.50 -51.00 8.04
N GLN A 250 0.43 -51.60 9.24
CA GLN A 250 0.87 -50.92 10.48
C GLN A 250 2.40 -50.75 10.57
N VAL A 251 3.15 -51.73 10.06
CA VAL A 251 4.63 -51.66 9.98
C VAL A 251 5.05 -50.62 8.94
N ASP A 252 4.36 -50.57 7.80
CA ASP A 252 4.65 -49.61 6.72
C ASP A 252 4.27 -48.17 7.12
N LEU A 253 3.18 -47.98 7.87
CA LEU A 253 2.81 -46.70 8.47
C LEU A 253 3.83 -46.26 9.52
N ALA A 254 4.33 -47.17 10.36
CA ALA A 254 5.36 -46.83 11.34
C ALA A 254 6.67 -46.40 10.65
N HIS A 255 7.06 -47.06 9.56
CA HIS A 255 8.23 -46.65 8.78
C HIS A 255 8.01 -45.34 8.03
N LEU A 256 6.81 -45.10 7.48
CA LEU A 256 6.47 -43.83 6.83
C LEU A 256 6.42 -42.68 7.85
N LEU A 257 5.85 -42.91 9.05
CA LEU A 257 5.85 -41.95 10.15
C LEU A 257 7.26 -41.66 10.63
N ALA A 258 8.10 -42.68 10.77
CA ALA A 258 9.51 -42.50 11.11
C ALA A 258 10.27 -41.70 10.03
N ALA A 259 9.98 -41.94 8.75
CA ALA A 259 10.54 -41.18 7.64
C ALA A 259 10.08 -39.71 7.67
N ARG A 260 8.80 -39.45 7.91
CA ARG A 260 8.27 -38.08 8.04
C ARG A 260 8.81 -37.35 9.27
N ASP A 261 8.95 -38.03 10.39
CA ASP A 261 9.53 -37.47 11.61
C ASP A 261 11.02 -37.15 11.42
N GLN A 262 11.73 -37.94 10.61
CA GLN A 262 13.09 -37.62 10.19
C GLN A 262 13.15 -36.40 9.26
N GLU A 263 12.25 -36.31 8.27
CA GLU A 263 12.13 -35.13 7.40
C GLU A 263 11.81 -33.86 8.21
N LEU A 264 10.95 -33.96 9.23
CA LEU A 264 10.64 -32.82 10.11
C LEU A 264 11.87 -32.39 10.93
N ARG A 265 12.67 -33.35 11.42
CA ARG A 265 13.93 -33.03 12.12
C ARG A 265 14.94 -32.36 11.20
N THR A 266 15.08 -32.82 9.95
CA THR A 266 16.00 -32.18 8.99
C THR A 266 15.53 -30.79 8.62
N VAL A 267 14.24 -30.60 8.31
CA VAL A 267 13.66 -29.29 8.00
C VAL A 267 13.75 -28.34 9.20
N SER A 268 13.56 -28.84 10.42
CA SER A 268 13.75 -28.05 11.64
C SER A 268 15.20 -27.61 11.81
N ALA A 269 16.18 -28.47 11.50
CA ALA A 269 17.59 -28.10 11.52
C ALA A 269 17.91 -27.01 10.45
N GLU A 270 17.37 -27.15 9.24
CA GLU A 270 17.51 -26.14 8.17
C GLU A 270 16.86 -24.80 8.57
N MET A 271 15.69 -24.83 9.21
CA MET A 271 15.03 -23.63 9.72
C MET A 271 15.88 -22.93 10.79
N ASN A 272 16.46 -23.70 11.73
CA ASN A 272 17.35 -23.16 12.74
C ASN A 272 18.61 -22.54 12.12
N GLN A 273 19.16 -23.17 11.08
CA GLN A 273 20.29 -22.62 10.32
C GLN A 273 19.90 -21.31 9.63
N LEU A 274 18.81 -21.27 8.87
CA LEU A 274 18.33 -20.05 8.21
C LEU A 274 18.01 -18.94 9.22
N GLN A 275 17.46 -19.28 10.38
CA GLN A 275 17.22 -18.31 11.45
C GLN A 275 18.52 -17.73 12.00
N SER A 276 19.58 -18.52 12.09
CA SER A 276 20.91 -18.04 12.49
C SER A 276 21.55 -17.14 11.43
N GLU A 277 21.43 -17.49 10.14
CA GLU A 277 21.88 -16.67 9.01
C GLU A 277 21.12 -15.34 8.94
N LEU A 278 19.80 -15.37 9.21
CA LEU A 278 18.98 -14.18 9.26
C LEU A 278 19.34 -13.27 10.43
N ARG A 279 19.67 -13.85 11.60
CA ARG A 279 20.21 -13.08 12.74
C ARG A 279 21.55 -12.42 12.37
N LEU A 280 22.43 -13.13 11.68
CA LEU A 280 23.71 -12.59 11.19
C LEU A 280 23.48 -11.47 10.17
N ALA A 281 22.59 -11.66 9.20
CA ALA A 281 22.25 -10.62 8.23
C ALA A 281 21.68 -9.36 8.92
N ARG A 282 20.83 -9.54 9.93
CA ARG A 282 20.31 -8.41 10.73
C ARG A 282 21.41 -7.68 11.50
N SER A 283 22.38 -8.39 12.07
CA SER A 283 23.50 -7.73 12.75
C SER A 283 24.37 -6.95 11.77
N LEU A 284 24.65 -7.51 10.58
CA LEU A 284 25.39 -6.78 9.54
C LEU A 284 24.64 -5.53 9.07
N ILE A 285 23.33 -5.60 8.91
CA ILE A 285 22.52 -4.41 8.57
C ILE A 285 22.65 -3.36 9.68
N ALA A 286 22.54 -3.75 10.95
CA ALA A 286 22.68 -2.83 12.07
C ALA A 286 24.07 -2.17 12.12
N ASP A 287 25.14 -2.93 11.85
CA ASP A 287 26.50 -2.39 11.78
C ASP A 287 26.65 -1.39 10.63
N THR A 288 26.14 -1.72 9.43
CA THR A 288 26.17 -0.79 8.29
C THR A 288 25.35 0.46 8.53
N GLU A 289 24.23 0.36 9.26
CA GLU A 289 23.40 1.51 9.60
C GLU A 289 24.11 2.42 10.62
N ALA A 290 24.83 1.85 11.58
CA ALA A 290 25.67 2.60 12.52
C ALA A 290 26.82 3.33 11.80
N GLU A 291 27.48 2.69 10.83
CA GLU A 291 28.51 3.32 9.99
C GLU A 291 27.93 4.48 9.17
N VAL A 292 26.80 4.27 8.50
CA VAL A 292 26.11 5.33 7.74
C VAL A 292 25.71 6.49 8.64
N GLN A 293 25.25 6.22 9.86
CA GLN A 293 24.91 7.26 10.82
C GLN A 293 26.15 8.06 11.26
N CYS A 294 27.29 7.41 11.49
CA CYS A 294 28.56 8.07 11.78
C CYS A 294 29.05 8.95 10.61
N VAL A 295 28.94 8.48 9.37
CA VAL A 295 29.28 9.27 8.19
C VAL A 295 28.33 10.47 8.03
N ARG A 296 27.04 10.32 8.33
CA ARG A 296 26.10 11.44 8.30
C ARG A 296 26.41 12.50 9.35
N THR A 297 26.73 12.11 10.59
CA THR A 297 27.05 13.09 11.65
C THR A 297 28.33 13.85 11.33
N THR A 298 29.37 13.17 10.83
CA THR A 298 30.62 13.83 10.39
C THR A 298 30.39 14.74 9.18
N ASN A 299 29.60 14.32 8.19
CA ASN A 299 29.24 15.18 7.06
C ASN A 299 28.48 16.43 7.51
N ASN A 300 27.50 16.29 8.42
CA ASN A 300 26.76 17.43 8.96
C ASN A 300 27.69 18.43 9.68
N GLN A 301 28.67 17.94 10.44
CA GLN A 301 29.71 18.79 11.04
C GLN A 301 30.49 19.57 9.98
N TYR A 302 30.91 18.93 8.89
CA TYR A 302 31.59 19.62 7.78
C TYR A 302 30.69 20.65 7.08
N VAL A 303 29.40 20.38 6.95
CA VAL A 303 28.44 21.34 6.38
C VAL A 303 28.31 22.56 7.29
N GLU A 304 28.13 22.36 8.60
CA GLU A 304 28.05 23.44 9.59
C GLU A 304 29.34 24.27 9.62
N GLU A 305 30.52 23.63 9.57
CA GLU A 305 31.80 24.33 9.48
C GLU A 305 31.92 25.14 8.18
N ASN A 306 31.52 24.56 7.05
CA ASN A 306 31.51 25.28 5.77
C ASN A 306 30.58 26.50 5.81
N GLU A 307 29.40 26.38 6.42
CA GLU A 307 28.49 27.52 6.60
C GLU A 307 29.08 28.60 7.51
N ARG A 308 29.72 28.20 8.62
CA ARG A 308 30.45 29.14 9.48
C ARG A 308 31.56 29.86 8.73
N LEU A 309 32.36 29.14 7.93
CA LEU A 309 33.42 29.74 7.12
C LEU A 309 32.87 30.70 6.06
N ARG A 310 31.75 30.36 5.41
CA ARG A 310 31.07 31.28 4.48
C ARG A 310 30.54 32.54 5.18
N ALA A 311 29.98 32.41 6.37
CA ALA A 311 29.50 33.55 7.16
C ALA A 311 30.66 34.49 7.52
N ILE A 312 31.77 33.92 8.02
CA ILE A 312 33.00 34.67 8.31
C ILE A 312 33.49 35.37 7.04
N LEU A 313 33.59 34.67 5.92
CA LEU A 313 34.01 35.26 4.65
C LEU A 313 33.08 36.40 4.21
N GLY A 314 31.77 36.26 4.41
CA GLY A 314 30.78 37.31 4.19
C GLY A 314 31.03 38.53 5.09
N GLU A 315 31.29 38.33 6.38
CA GLU A 315 31.65 39.42 7.29
C GLU A 315 32.92 40.14 6.84
N TRP A 316 33.99 39.41 6.51
CA TRP A 316 35.24 40.01 6.02
C TRP A 316 35.02 40.78 4.72
N SER A 317 34.20 40.26 3.80
CA SER A 317 33.83 40.96 2.57
C SER A 317 33.09 42.27 2.86
N THR A 318 32.12 42.27 3.79
CA THR A 318 31.42 43.52 4.17
C THR A 318 32.35 44.53 4.85
N ARG A 319 33.27 44.06 5.71
CA ARG A 319 34.28 44.92 6.36
C ARG A 319 35.22 45.52 5.31
N ALA A 320 35.68 44.72 4.34
CA ALA A 320 36.50 45.19 3.22
C ALA A 320 35.76 46.24 2.38
N ALA A 321 34.51 45.98 2.00
CA ALA A 321 33.70 46.93 1.22
C ALA A 321 33.40 48.24 1.98
N LYS A 322 33.36 48.22 3.32
CA LYS A 322 33.27 49.46 4.12
C LYS A 322 34.57 50.24 4.11
N LEU A 323 35.71 49.55 4.21
CA LEU A 323 37.03 50.18 4.14
C LEU A 323 37.30 50.79 2.75
N GLU A 324 36.90 50.11 1.68
CA GLU A 324 37.02 50.66 0.31
C GLU A 324 36.20 51.94 0.14
N ARG A 325 34.94 51.97 0.59
CA ARG A 325 34.12 53.19 0.57
C ARG A 325 34.72 54.30 1.42
N ALA A 326 35.23 53.99 2.61
CA ALA A 326 35.88 54.98 3.47
C ALA A 326 37.14 55.56 2.80
N LEU A 327 37.92 54.72 2.14
CA LEU A 327 39.11 55.12 1.39
C LEU A 327 38.76 55.98 0.17
N GLU A 328 37.68 55.67 -0.54
CA GLU A 328 37.16 56.50 -1.63
C GLU A 328 36.71 57.88 -1.13
N VAL A 329 36.02 57.96 0.01
CA VAL A 329 35.62 59.23 0.64
C VAL A 329 36.83 60.08 1.02
N GLU A 330 37.84 59.46 1.64
CA GLU A 330 39.11 60.14 1.96
C GLU A 330 39.83 60.64 0.70
N ARG A 331 39.87 59.84 -0.37
CA ARG A 331 40.42 60.27 -1.67
C ARG A 331 39.68 61.46 -2.25
N MET A 332 38.34 61.45 -2.22
CA MET A 332 37.51 62.56 -2.72
C MET A 332 37.71 63.83 -1.89
N SER A 333 37.75 63.71 -0.56
CA SER A 333 38.06 64.82 0.36
C SER A 333 39.44 65.44 0.07
N ASN A 334 40.45 64.59 -0.17
CA ASN A 334 41.80 65.04 -0.49
C ASN A 334 41.86 65.81 -1.82
N LEU A 335 41.16 65.33 -2.85
CA LEU A 335 41.02 66.04 -4.14
C LEU A 335 40.33 67.40 -3.97
N GLU A 336 39.30 67.50 -3.14
CA GLU A 336 38.64 68.78 -2.83
C GLU A 336 39.56 69.76 -2.10
N LEU A 337 40.34 69.28 -1.12
CA LEU A 337 41.33 70.09 -0.42
C LEU A 337 42.40 70.61 -1.39
N GLN A 338 42.92 69.76 -2.28
CA GLN A 338 43.85 70.20 -3.33
C GLN A 338 43.25 71.26 -4.25
N LYS A 339 41.97 71.12 -4.62
CA LYS A 339 41.24 72.13 -5.41
C LYS A 339 41.09 73.45 -4.65
N LYS A 340 40.78 73.41 -3.35
CA LYS A 340 40.73 74.61 -2.49
C LYS A 340 42.10 75.29 -2.41
N ILE A 341 43.17 74.52 -2.16
CA ILE A 341 44.54 75.06 -2.08
C ILE A 341 44.96 75.70 -3.41
N SER A 342 44.71 75.06 -4.55
CA SER A 342 45.02 75.63 -5.86
C SER A 342 44.20 76.89 -6.15
N THR A 343 42.93 76.95 -5.75
CA THR A 343 42.10 78.15 -5.87
C THR A 343 42.61 79.30 -5.00
N PHE A 344 42.95 79.03 -3.73
CA PHE A 344 43.57 80.02 -2.83
C PHE A 344 44.90 80.53 -3.39
N ARG A 345 45.76 79.63 -3.90
CA ARG A 345 47.02 80.02 -4.54
C ARG A 345 46.81 80.93 -5.75
N ASN A 346 45.80 80.64 -6.58
CA ASN A 346 45.45 81.48 -7.73
C ASN A 346 44.89 82.84 -7.28
N GLN A 347 44.06 82.90 -6.23
CA GLN A 347 43.55 84.15 -5.65
C GLN A 347 44.67 85.03 -5.07
N THR A 348 45.65 84.43 -4.39
CA THR A 348 46.82 85.16 -3.89
C THR A 348 47.70 85.69 -5.02
N CYS A 349 47.79 84.98 -6.15
CA CYS A 349 48.45 85.50 -7.37
C CYS A 349 47.67 86.67 -7.99
N THR A 350 46.34 86.61 -8.07
CA THR A 350 45.55 87.72 -8.61
C THR A 350 45.56 88.96 -7.72
N SER A 351 45.52 88.80 -6.38
CA SER A 351 45.60 89.93 -5.45
C SER A 351 47.00 90.58 -5.39
N SER A 352 48.06 89.79 -5.60
CA SER A 352 49.41 90.34 -5.76
C SER A 352 49.56 91.09 -7.09
N THR A 353 48.84 90.68 -8.14
CA THR A 353 48.80 91.41 -9.43
C THR A 353 48.03 92.74 -9.29
N GLU A 354 46.88 92.77 -8.62
CA GLU A 354 46.11 94.01 -8.36
C GLU A 354 46.85 94.98 -7.41
N SER A 355 47.57 94.47 -6.40
CA SER A 355 48.40 95.31 -5.52
C SER A 355 49.63 95.91 -6.22
N SER A 356 50.06 95.31 -7.35
CA SER A 356 51.15 95.85 -8.18
C SER A 356 50.67 96.90 -9.18
N GLU A 357 49.38 96.87 -9.59
CA GLU A 357 48.78 97.92 -10.43
C GLU A 357 48.38 99.17 -9.63
N GLN A 358 48.07 99.05 -8.34
CA GLN A 358 47.72 100.20 -7.48
C GLN A 358 48.93 100.96 -6.90
N ARG A 359 50.17 100.49 -7.14
CA ARG A 359 51.41 101.14 -6.71
C ARG A 359 52.17 101.83 -7.85
N GLY A 360 51.58 101.88 -9.04
CA GLY A 360 52.10 102.56 -10.22
C GLY A 360 51.10 103.59 -10.75
N ALA A 361 50.85 104.66 -9.98
CA ALA A 361 50.20 105.89 -10.43
C ALA A 361 50.78 107.08 -9.69
#